data_AF-A0A438JB14-F1
#
_entry.id   AF-A0A438JB14-F1
#
_cell.length_a   1.000
_cell.length_b   1.000
_cell.length_c   1.000
_cell.angle_alpha   90.00
_cell.angle_beta   90.00
_cell.angle_gamma   90.00
#
_symmetry.space_group_name_H-M   'P 1'
#
loop_
_entity.id
_entity.type
_entity.pdbx_description
1 polymer ?
#
loop_
_entity_poly.entity_id
_entity_poly.type
_entity_poly.pdbx_seq_one_letter_code
_entity_poly.pdbx_strand_id
1 'polypeptide(L)'
;MTLTPGTVPRMYHSTANLLPDGRVLIAGSNPHYFYKFAAEFPTELRIEAFSPEYLFADKANIRPVIDESPEMVRFGEQFDVFVSVSLPVVGSMEVNLASAPFATHSFSQGQRLVKLTVSPTVPDADERYRIVCTAPPGGKIAPPGYYMMFAVNLGVPSVARWVQLVP
;
A
#
# COMPACT_ATOMS: atom_id res chain seq x y z
N MET A 1 13.91 4.32 16.67
CA MET A 1 12.48 4.61 16.90
C MET A 1 11.82 3.28 17.25
N THR A 2 11.09 3.21 18.36
CA THR A 2 10.49 1.96 18.85
C THR A 2 9.00 1.99 18.52
N LEU A 3 8.49 1.00 17.81
CA LEU A 3 7.06 0.90 17.47
C LEU A 3 6.25 0.48 18.70
N THR A 4 4.94 0.80 18.70
CA THR A 4 4.02 0.34 19.75
C THR A 4 3.89 -1.19 19.67
N PRO A 5 4.11 -1.94 20.76
CA PRO A 5 3.99 -3.40 20.73
C PRO A 5 2.53 -3.83 20.54
N GLY A 6 2.33 -4.94 19.82
CA GLY A 6 1.03 -5.60 19.73
C GLY A 6 0.63 -6.28 21.05
N THR A 7 -0.63 -6.65 21.16
CA THR A 7 -1.17 -7.34 22.35
C THR A 7 -1.18 -8.87 22.22
N VAL A 8 -0.88 -9.35 21.02
CA VAL A 8 -0.96 -10.75 20.63
C VAL A 8 0.42 -11.25 20.18
N PRO A 9 0.93 -12.35 20.76
CA PRO A 9 2.10 -13.02 20.23
C PRO A 9 1.82 -13.58 18.83
N ARG A 10 2.63 -13.22 17.82
CA ARG A 10 2.50 -13.67 16.42
C ARG A 10 3.62 -14.66 16.10
N MET A 11 3.30 -15.95 16.16
CA MET A 11 4.27 -17.05 16.11
C MET A 11 4.29 -17.75 14.73
N TYR A 12 4.46 -19.09 14.71
CA TYR A 12 4.76 -19.90 13.52
C TYR A 12 3.79 -19.77 12.33
N HIS A 13 2.46 -19.72 12.54
CA HIS A 13 1.47 -19.49 11.46
C HIS A 13 0.93 -18.06 11.43
N SER A 14 1.74 -17.07 11.85
CA SER A 14 1.35 -15.67 11.69
C SER A 14 1.62 -15.15 10.27
N THR A 15 0.92 -14.09 9.89
CA THR A 15 1.08 -13.40 8.60
C THR A 15 1.02 -11.89 8.79
N ALA A 16 1.61 -11.15 7.85
CA ALA A 16 1.54 -9.69 7.76
C ALA A 16 1.30 -9.27 6.30
N ASN A 17 0.30 -8.40 6.06
CA ASN A 17 -0.09 -7.96 4.72
C ASN A 17 -0.39 -6.47 4.67
N LEU A 18 0.06 -5.78 3.61
CA LEU A 18 -0.29 -4.38 3.36
C LEU A 18 -1.76 -4.27 2.96
N LEU A 19 -2.48 -3.33 3.58
CA LEU A 19 -3.85 -2.98 3.23
C LEU A 19 -3.90 -1.78 2.27
N PRO A 20 -4.98 -1.62 1.48
CA PRO A 20 -5.16 -0.47 0.58
C PRO A 20 -5.18 0.88 1.30
N ASP A 21 -5.47 0.93 2.59
CA ASP A 21 -5.45 2.17 3.37
C ASP A 21 -4.08 2.51 3.97
N GLY A 22 -3.04 1.74 3.63
CA GLY A 22 -1.67 1.92 4.12
C GLY A 22 -1.37 1.27 5.47
N ARG A 23 -2.34 0.59 6.11
CA ARG A 23 -2.06 -0.18 7.34
C ARG A 23 -1.46 -1.55 7.02
N VAL A 24 -0.90 -2.20 8.03
CA VAL A 24 -0.43 -3.59 7.93
C VAL A 24 -1.35 -4.49 8.75
N LEU A 25 -2.07 -5.38 8.08
CA LEU A 25 -2.89 -6.41 8.71
C LEU A 25 -2.00 -7.53 9.23
N ILE A 26 -2.16 -7.87 10.50
CA ILE A 26 -1.41 -8.89 11.22
C ILE A 26 -2.41 -9.92 11.75
N ALA A 27 -2.19 -11.19 11.41
CA ALA A 27 -3.15 -12.27 11.69
C ALA A 27 -2.47 -13.58 12.07
N GLY A 28 -3.28 -14.53 12.53
CA GLY A 28 -2.86 -15.87 12.95
C GLY A 28 -2.06 -15.87 14.26
N SER A 29 -1.64 -17.06 14.67
CA SER A 29 -0.51 -17.27 15.58
C SER A 29 -0.12 -18.76 15.55
N ASN A 30 0.37 -19.32 16.65
CA ASN A 30 0.84 -20.70 16.75
C ASN A 30 -0.28 -21.74 16.49
N PRO A 31 -0.05 -22.79 15.69
CA PRO A 31 -1.06 -23.83 15.48
C PRO A 31 -1.27 -24.69 16.73
N HIS A 32 -2.48 -25.23 16.81
CA HIS A 32 -2.85 -26.36 17.66
C HIS A 32 -3.66 -27.35 16.82
N TYR A 33 -3.65 -28.65 17.15
CA TYR A 33 -4.43 -29.65 16.42
C TYR A 33 -5.95 -29.34 16.46
N PHE A 34 -6.41 -28.80 17.59
CA PHE A 34 -7.76 -28.24 17.78
C PHE A 34 -7.65 -26.83 18.36
N TYR A 35 -8.75 -26.07 18.37
CA TYR A 35 -8.77 -24.79 19.07
C TYR A 35 -8.50 -24.95 20.57
N LYS A 36 -7.44 -24.30 21.05
CA LYS A 36 -6.98 -24.37 22.43
C LYS A 36 -6.79 -22.96 22.97
N PHE A 37 -7.74 -22.50 23.77
CA PHE A 37 -7.72 -21.14 24.34
C PHE A 37 -7.04 -21.05 25.72
N ALA A 38 -6.76 -22.19 26.36
CA ALA A 38 -6.01 -22.27 27.61
C ALA A 38 -4.63 -22.91 27.38
N ALA A 39 -3.66 -22.09 26.97
CA ALA A 39 -2.25 -22.47 26.74
C ALA A 39 -1.34 -21.22 26.79
N GLU A 40 -0.03 -21.41 26.88
CA GLU A 40 0.97 -20.33 26.87
C GLU A 40 0.92 -19.48 25.57
N PHE A 41 0.62 -20.13 24.43
CA PHE A 41 0.30 -19.47 23.17
C PHE A 41 -1.05 -20.02 22.67
N PRO A 42 -2.18 -19.43 23.07
CA PRO A 42 -3.49 -19.95 22.71
C PRO A 42 -3.79 -19.80 21.22
N THR A 43 -4.79 -20.51 20.73
CA THR A 43 -5.39 -20.24 19.42
C THR A 43 -5.82 -18.78 19.36
N GLU A 44 -5.30 -18.05 18.38
CA GLU A 44 -5.62 -16.65 18.17
C GLU A 44 -6.57 -16.48 17.00
N LEU A 45 -7.69 -15.80 17.26
CA LEU A 45 -8.72 -15.48 16.25
C LEU A 45 -8.80 -13.97 15.98
N ARG A 46 -8.17 -13.14 16.81
CA ARG A 46 -8.09 -11.70 16.63
C ARG A 46 -7.06 -11.34 15.57
N ILE A 47 -7.43 -10.33 14.79
CA ILE A 47 -6.57 -9.65 13.84
C ILE A 47 -6.22 -8.26 14.39
N GLU A 48 -5.01 -7.79 14.12
CA GLU A 48 -4.56 -6.45 14.46
C GLU A 48 -4.21 -5.72 13.16
N ALA A 49 -4.48 -4.42 13.08
CA ALA A 49 -4.02 -3.58 11.97
C ALA A 49 -3.05 -2.54 12.53
N PHE A 50 -1.76 -2.70 12.21
CA PHE A 50 -0.75 -1.73 12.58
C PHE A 50 -0.88 -0.48 11.70
N SER A 51 -0.97 0.70 12.33
CA SER A 51 -1.05 2.00 11.66
C SER A 51 0.29 2.73 11.79
N PRO A 52 1.10 2.81 10.72
CA PRO A 52 2.40 3.48 10.78
C PRO A 52 2.28 4.98 11.00
N GLU A 53 3.38 5.62 11.40
CA GLU A 53 3.43 7.05 11.73
C GLU A 53 2.97 7.97 10.60
N TYR A 54 3.16 7.55 9.34
CA TYR A 54 2.67 8.30 8.19
C TYR A 54 1.13 8.43 8.12
N LEU A 55 0.37 7.69 8.93
CA LEU A 55 -1.09 7.79 9.05
C LEU A 55 -1.56 8.58 10.28
N PHE A 56 -0.65 9.20 11.04
CA PHE A 56 -1.03 9.95 12.23
C PHE A 56 -1.82 11.22 11.89
N ALA A 57 -2.62 11.70 12.85
CA ALA A 57 -3.56 12.80 12.64
C ALA A 57 -2.88 14.12 12.24
N ASP A 58 -1.64 14.35 12.68
CA ASP A 58 -0.82 15.51 12.31
C ASP A 58 -0.33 15.48 10.85
N LYS A 59 -0.49 14.34 10.16
CA LYS A 59 -0.19 14.14 8.74
C LYS A 59 -1.43 14.07 7.85
N ALA A 60 -2.63 14.12 8.43
CA ALA A 60 -3.88 13.92 7.70
C ALA A 60 -4.10 14.97 6.59
N ASN A 61 -3.68 16.22 6.84
CA ASN A 61 -3.81 17.35 5.90
C ASN A 61 -2.84 17.31 4.72
N ILE A 62 -1.81 16.45 4.75
CA ILE A 62 -0.88 16.24 3.64
C ILE A 62 -1.09 14.89 2.96
N ARG A 63 -2.06 14.08 3.42
CA ARG A 63 -2.40 12.81 2.81
C ARG A 63 -3.11 13.04 1.47
N PRO A 64 -2.57 12.55 0.34
CA PRO A 64 -3.21 12.74 -0.94
C PRO A 64 -4.42 11.82 -1.12
N VAL A 65 -5.38 12.28 -1.91
CA VAL A 65 -6.51 11.48 -2.40
C VAL A 65 -6.33 11.31 -3.91
N ILE A 66 -6.42 10.07 -4.40
CA ILE A 66 -6.48 9.82 -5.84
C ILE A 66 -7.92 10.00 -6.30
N ASP A 67 -8.16 11.11 -6.97
CA ASP A 67 -9.47 11.48 -7.51
C ASP A 67 -9.76 10.69 -8.79
N GLU A 68 -8.76 10.59 -9.67
CA GLU A 68 -8.88 9.92 -10.96
C GLU A 68 -7.58 9.20 -11.34
N SER A 69 -7.71 7.96 -11.83
CA SER A 69 -6.62 7.13 -12.31
C SER A 69 -7.18 6.07 -13.27
N PRO A 70 -6.41 5.59 -14.26
CA PRO A 70 -6.85 4.49 -15.10
C PRO A 70 -7.03 3.19 -14.31
N GLU A 71 -8.02 2.39 -14.69
CA GLU A 71 -8.22 1.04 -14.14
C GLU A 71 -7.27 0.01 -14.78
N MET A 72 -6.74 0.30 -15.96
CA MET A 72 -5.84 -0.57 -16.72
C MET A 72 -4.74 0.26 -17.40
N VAL A 73 -3.51 -0.24 -17.37
CA VAL A 73 -2.36 0.39 -18.04
C VAL A 73 -1.51 -0.67 -18.75
N ARG A 74 -1.02 -0.38 -19.96
CA ARG A 74 -0.05 -1.25 -20.65
C ARG A 74 1.38 -0.92 -20.27
N PHE A 75 2.29 -1.87 -20.44
CA PHE A 75 3.71 -1.64 -20.19
C PHE A 75 4.28 -0.49 -21.04
N GLY A 76 5.12 0.34 -20.43
CA GLY A 76 5.80 1.46 -21.09
C GLY A 76 4.91 2.64 -21.50
N GLU A 77 3.58 2.53 -21.39
CA GLU A 77 2.67 3.65 -21.68
C GLU A 77 2.73 4.72 -20.59
N GLN A 78 2.45 5.96 -20.99
CA GLN A 78 2.21 7.05 -20.05
C GLN A 78 0.73 7.14 -19.72
N PHE A 79 0.42 7.52 -18.49
CA PHE A 79 -0.94 7.75 -18.03
C PHE A 79 -0.98 8.85 -16.98
N ASP A 80 -2.14 9.50 -16.87
CA ASP A 80 -2.36 10.56 -15.90
C ASP A 80 -2.96 10.03 -14.61
N VAL A 81 -2.53 10.60 -13.49
CA VAL A 81 -3.15 10.45 -12.18
C VAL A 81 -3.47 11.84 -11.65
N PHE A 82 -4.72 12.04 -11.25
CA PHE A 82 -5.17 13.29 -10.64
C PHE A 82 -5.38 13.10 -9.14
N VAL A 83 -4.81 14.02 -8.37
CA VAL A 83 -4.78 13.94 -6.91
C VAL A 83 -5.15 15.27 -6.27
N SER A 84 -5.84 15.22 -5.14
CA SER A 84 -6.13 16.36 -4.29
C SER A 84 -5.44 16.20 -2.94
N VAL A 85 -5.05 17.31 -2.32
CA VAL A 85 -4.43 17.37 -0.99
C VAL A 85 -4.97 18.60 -0.26
N SER A 86 -5.27 18.49 1.04
CA SER A 86 -5.83 19.61 1.80
C SER A 86 -4.89 20.80 1.95
N LEU A 87 -3.57 20.58 1.90
CA LEU A 87 -2.57 21.64 1.86
C LEU A 87 -1.86 21.69 0.50
N PRO A 88 -1.44 22.89 0.06
CA PRO A 88 -0.67 23.03 -1.16
C PRO A 88 0.57 22.13 -1.17
N VAL A 89 0.78 21.47 -2.30
CA VAL A 89 1.89 20.54 -2.50
C VAL A 89 3.20 21.31 -2.65
N VAL A 90 4.21 20.89 -1.89
CA VAL A 90 5.58 21.41 -1.98
C VAL A 90 6.46 20.31 -2.56
N GLY A 91 6.96 20.53 -3.79
CA GLY A 91 7.77 19.55 -4.51
C GLY A 91 6.94 18.58 -5.37
N SER A 92 7.51 17.42 -5.68
CA SER A 92 6.86 16.39 -6.51
C SER A 92 6.37 15.24 -5.63
N MET A 93 5.18 14.74 -5.93
CA MET A 93 4.68 13.49 -5.38
C MET A 93 5.27 12.28 -6.09
N GLU A 94 5.23 11.14 -5.42
CA GLU A 94 5.55 9.84 -6.01
C GLU A 94 4.27 9.07 -6.35
N VAL A 95 4.35 8.18 -7.34
CA VAL A 95 3.31 7.18 -7.59
C VAL A 95 3.96 5.80 -7.55
N ASN A 96 3.44 4.92 -6.70
CA ASN A 96 4.00 3.60 -6.42
C ASN A 96 2.95 2.52 -6.63
N LEU A 97 3.34 1.42 -7.29
CA LEU A 97 2.52 0.22 -7.44
C LEU A 97 2.97 -0.84 -6.42
N ALA A 98 2.05 -1.34 -5.60
CA ALA A 98 2.30 -2.41 -4.65
C ALA A 98 1.46 -3.65 -4.99
N SER A 99 2.12 -4.80 -5.14
CA SER A 99 1.45 -6.09 -5.29
C SER A 99 1.13 -6.67 -3.92
N ALA A 100 -0.13 -7.04 -3.69
CA ALA A 100 -0.55 -7.73 -2.47
C ALA A 100 -0.07 -9.19 -2.52
N PRO A 101 0.70 -9.66 -1.52
CA PRO A 101 1.20 -11.02 -1.53
C PRO A 101 0.17 -12.05 -1.08
N PHE A 102 0.40 -13.30 -1.46
CA PHE A 102 -0.06 -14.44 -0.67
C PHE A 102 0.98 -14.74 0.42
N ALA A 103 0.60 -14.58 1.69
CA ALA A 103 1.50 -14.72 2.82
C ALA A 103 1.19 -15.95 3.68
N THR A 104 2.18 -16.81 3.90
CA THR A 104 2.08 -17.98 4.79
C THR A 104 3.47 -18.42 5.25
N HIS A 105 3.60 -18.94 6.48
CA HIS A 105 4.86 -19.50 7.02
C HIS A 105 6.08 -18.58 6.84
N SER A 106 5.90 -17.27 7.02
CA SER A 106 6.93 -16.22 6.78
C SER A 106 7.39 -16.06 5.33
N PHE A 107 6.68 -16.63 4.36
CA PHE A 107 6.88 -16.37 2.94
C PHE A 107 5.79 -15.42 2.43
N SER A 108 6.18 -14.37 1.71
CA SER A 108 5.28 -13.42 1.03
C SER A 108 5.43 -13.54 -0.48
N GLN A 109 4.66 -14.43 -1.11
CA GLN A 109 4.79 -14.71 -2.53
C GLN A 109 4.15 -13.58 -3.34
N GLY A 110 4.93 -12.98 -4.23
CA GLY A 110 4.46 -11.91 -5.12
C GLY A 110 4.47 -10.51 -4.52
N GLN A 111 4.94 -10.32 -3.28
CA GLN A 111 5.11 -8.97 -2.72
C GLN A 111 6.12 -8.19 -3.55
N ARG A 112 5.73 -7.02 -4.01
CA ARG A 112 6.60 -6.14 -4.81
C ARG A 112 6.13 -4.70 -4.66
N LEU A 113 7.08 -3.79 -4.53
CA LEU A 113 6.86 -2.35 -4.65
C LEU A 113 7.60 -1.86 -5.89
N VAL A 114 6.88 -1.18 -6.78
CA VAL A 114 7.42 -0.62 -8.02
C VAL A 114 7.18 0.87 -8.00
N LYS A 115 8.25 1.63 -7.84
CA LYS A 115 8.21 3.09 -7.93
C LYS A 115 8.18 3.49 -9.40
N LEU A 116 7.15 4.25 -9.79
CA LEU A 116 7.00 4.70 -11.17
C LEU A 116 7.89 5.91 -11.44
N THR A 117 8.31 6.04 -12.70
CA THR A 117 8.84 7.31 -13.20
C THR A 117 7.68 8.27 -13.36
N VAL A 118 7.80 9.46 -12.79
CA VAL A 118 6.75 10.50 -12.82
C VAL A 118 7.31 11.84 -13.31
N SER A 119 6.46 12.63 -13.95
CA SER A 119 6.73 14.05 -14.20
C SER A 119 6.65 14.85 -12.90
N PRO A 120 7.13 16.11 -12.89
CA PRO A 120 6.78 17.05 -11.82
C PRO A 120 5.27 17.13 -11.63
N THR A 121 4.85 17.26 -10.37
CA THR A 121 3.44 17.48 -10.01
C THR A 121 3.05 18.89 -10.43
N VAL A 122 2.00 19.02 -11.25
CA VAL A 122 1.53 20.31 -11.77
C VAL A 122 0.10 20.59 -11.28
N PRO A 123 -0.25 21.83 -10.93
CA PRO A 123 -1.63 22.20 -10.63
C PRO A 123 -2.57 21.92 -11.82
N ASP A 124 -3.79 21.50 -11.51
CA ASP A 124 -4.90 21.24 -12.44
C ASP A 124 -6.15 22.03 -12.01
N ALA A 125 -7.25 21.93 -12.75
CA ALA A 125 -8.54 22.47 -12.35
C ALA A 125 -9.03 21.89 -11.00
N ASP A 126 -9.95 22.61 -10.36
CA ASP A 126 -10.65 22.19 -9.13
C ASP A 126 -9.71 21.84 -7.94
N GLU A 127 -8.62 22.60 -7.80
CA GLU A 127 -7.62 22.42 -6.72
C GLU A 127 -6.95 21.03 -6.72
N ARG A 128 -6.97 20.36 -7.87
CA ARG A 128 -6.27 19.09 -8.09
C ARG A 128 -4.84 19.33 -8.59
N TYR A 129 -4.08 18.25 -8.60
CA TYR A 129 -2.78 18.16 -9.19
C TYR A 129 -2.75 17.00 -10.18
N ARG A 130 -2.08 17.20 -11.31
CA ARG A 130 -1.82 16.18 -12.31
C ARG A 130 -0.41 15.64 -12.18
N ILE A 131 -0.29 14.31 -12.25
CA ILE A 131 0.98 13.59 -12.26
C ILE A 131 0.99 12.66 -13.49
N VAL A 132 1.90 12.90 -14.44
CA VAL A 132 2.10 12.00 -15.57
C VAL A 132 3.02 10.86 -15.10
N CYS A 133 2.52 9.64 -15.16
CA CYS A 133 3.24 8.43 -14.77
C CYS A 133 3.67 7.65 -16.01
N THR A 134 4.82 6.97 -15.94
CA THR A 134 5.21 5.97 -16.95
C THR A 134 5.09 4.58 -16.35
N ALA A 135 4.29 3.71 -16.99
CA ALA A 135 4.11 2.33 -16.57
C ALA A 135 5.44 1.54 -16.65
N PRO A 136 5.60 0.47 -15.85
CA PRO A 136 6.80 -0.35 -15.90
C PRO A 136 7.11 -0.84 -17.32
N PRO A 137 8.39 -0.97 -17.72
CA PRO A 137 8.76 -1.28 -19.10
C PRO A 137 8.46 -2.72 -19.52
N GLY A 138 8.04 -3.59 -18.58
CA GLY A 138 7.65 -4.96 -18.90
C GLY A 138 7.47 -5.88 -17.69
N GLY A 139 6.93 -7.07 -17.96
CA GLY A 139 6.57 -8.08 -16.97
C GLY A 139 7.70 -8.61 -16.08
N LYS A 140 8.97 -8.42 -16.48
CA LYS A 140 10.13 -8.77 -15.63
C LYS A 140 10.23 -7.87 -14.40
N ILE A 141 9.88 -6.59 -14.56
CA ILE A 141 9.90 -5.58 -13.49
C ILE A 141 8.60 -5.63 -12.68
N ALA A 142 7.46 -5.82 -13.34
CA ALA A 142 6.16 -5.91 -12.70
C ALA A 142 5.30 -6.92 -13.48
N PRO A 143 5.17 -8.18 -13.02
CA PRO A 143 4.35 -9.18 -13.69
C PRO A 143 2.92 -8.67 -13.93
N PRO A 144 2.26 -9.02 -15.05
CA PRO A 144 0.88 -8.63 -15.28
C PRO A 144 -0.04 -9.04 -14.13
N GLY A 145 -0.98 -8.17 -13.76
CA GLY A 145 -1.88 -8.41 -12.63
C GLY A 145 -2.40 -7.13 -12.00
N TYR A 146 -3.12 -7.27 -10.88
CA TYR A 146 -3.64 -6.14 -10.13
C TYR A 146 -2.62 -5.63 -9.11
N TYR A 147 -2.48 -4.31 -9.06
CA TYR A 147 -1.62 -3.60 -8.13
C TYR A 147 -2.42 -2.54 -7.39
N MET A 148 -2.06 -2.31 -6.14
CA MET A 148 -2.46 -1.13 -5.38
C MET A 148 -1.60 0.05 -5.82
N MET A 149 -2.20 1.07 -6.43
CA MET A 149 -1.55 2.33 -6.78
C MET A 149 -1.70 3.32 -5.64
N PHE A 150 -0.58 3.82 -5.12
CA PHE A 150 -0.53 4.86 -4.11
C PHE A 150 0.10 6.12 -4.68
N ALA A 151 -0.53 7.26 -4.45
CA ALA A 151 0.14 8.55 -4.52
C ALA A 151 0.80 8.82 -3.16
N VAL A 152 2.02 9.35 -3.14
CA VAL A 152 2.76 9.62 -1.91
C VAL A 152 3.23 11.06 -1.90
N ASN A 153 2.77 11.81 -0.89
CA ASN A 153 3.14 13.20 -0.67
C ASN A 153 3.94 13.33 0.62
N LEU A 154 5.19 13.78 0.55
CA LEU A 154 6.08 13.93 1.72
C LEU A 154 6.14 12.68 2.62
N GLY A 155 6.13 11.49 2.02
CA GLY A 155 6.14 10.19 2.71
C GLY A 155 4.78 9.69 3.19
N VAL A 156 3.70 10.42 2.95
CA VAL A 156 2.33 10.04 3.35
C VAL A 156 1.58 9.45 2.15
N PRO A 157 1.19 8.16 2.18
CA PRO A 157 0.49 7.51 1.09
C PRO A 157 -1.02 7.79 1.12
N SER A 158 -1.64 7.86 -0.07
CA SER A 158 -3.08 7.87 -0.24
C SER A 158 -3.75 6.59 0.26
N VAL A 159 -5.08 6.53 0.22
CA VAL A 159 -5.74 5.23 0.04
C VAL A 159 -5.47 4.78 -1.39
N ALA A 160 -5.20 3.49 -1.59
CA ALA A 160 -4.85 2.96 -2.89
C ALA A 160 -6.05 2.91 -3.85
N ARG A 161 -5.77 3.09 -5.14
CA ARG A 161 -6.66 2.66 -6.23
C ARG A 161 -6.11 1.39 -6.85
N TRP A 162 -6.97 0.44 -7.19
CA TRP A 162 -6.53 -0.76 -7.90
C TRP A 162 -6.35 -0.45 -9.38
N VAL A 163 -5.23 -0.90 -9.95
CA VAL A 163 -4.93 -0.82 -11.38
C VAL A 163 -4.47 -2.17 -11.88
N GLN A 164 -4.91 -2.56 -13.07
CA GLN A 164 -4.47 -3.75 -13.75
C GLN A 164 -3.33 -3.42 -14.72
N LEU A 165 -2.17 -4.02 -14.50
CA LEU A 165 -1.03 -3.92 -15.41
C LEU A 165 -1.10 -5.05 -16.43
N VAL A 166 -1.12 -4.69 -17.71
CA VAL A 166 -1.29 -5.63 -18.83
C VAL A 166 -0.15 -5.51 -19.84
N PRO A 167 0.13 -6.58 -20.62
CA PRO A 167 1.11 -6.54 -21.71
C PRO A 167 0.85 -5.48 -22.77
#